data_AF-A0A7C7Q6P6-F1
#
_entry.id   AF-A0A7C7Q6P6-F1
#
_cell.length_a   1.000
_cell.length_b   1.000
_cell.length_c   1.000
_cell.angle_alpha   90.00
_cell.angle_beta   90.00
_cell.angle_gamma   90.00
#
_symmetry.space_group_name_H-M   'P 1'
#
loop_
_entity.id
_entity.type
_entity.pdbx_description
1 polymer ?
#
loop_
_entity_poly.entity_id
_entity_poly.type
_entity_poly.pdbx_seq_one_letter_code
_entity_poly.pdbx_strand_id
1 'polypeptide(L)'
;APIWATPLRSMALAWARLAGADDYAERHPHIKRIHQAMVNHPIMIAGIGSFDTKLIEIGAGTWICKGGAEACIGIAHLKYRMGIALKVHDGNHRPIPTAVTWIMSQLGWLSSEQSDAMAKWLITPIRNSHGDVVGCMRVRKWAS
;
A
#
# COMPACT_ATOMS: atom_id res chain seq x y z
N ALA A 1 -14.72 11.61 -16.04
CA ALA A 1 -13.93 10.71 -16.90
C ALA A 1 -14.42 9.28 -16.69
N PRO A 2 -14.60 8.45 -17.73
CA PRO A 2 -15.01 7.06 -17.56
C PRO A 2 -13.89 6.29 -16.86
N ILE A 3 -14.19 5.68 -15.71
CA ILE A 3 -13.26 4.76 -15.03
C ILE A 3 -13.57 3.37 -15.60
N TRP A 4 -12.74 2.89 -16.53
CA TRP A 4 -12.86 1.50 -16.97
C TRP A 4 -12.57 0.57 -15.79
N ALA A 5 -13.50 -0.37 -15.56
CA ALA A 5 -13.34 -1.40 -14.54
C ALA A 5 -12.07 -2.22 -14.84
N THR A 6 -11.00 -1.96 -14.09
CA THR A 6 -9.74 -2.67 -14.23
C THR A 6 -9.77 -3.90 -13.31
N PRO A 7 -9.56 -5.13 -13.84
CA PRO A 7 -9.46 -6.31 -12.98
C PRO A 7 -8.34 -6.17 -11.94
N LEU A 8 -8.56 -6.63 -10.71
CA LEU A 8 -7.54 -6.58 -9.66
C LEU A 8 -6.23 -7.28 -10.07
N ARG A 9 -6.34 -8.38 -10.82
CA ARG A 9 -5.17 -9.07 -11.39
C ARG A 9 -4.37 -8.18 -12.32
N SER A 10 -5.03 -7.41 -13.18
CA SER A 10 -4.37 -6.48 -14.10
C SER A 10 -3.72 -5.32 -13.34
N MET A 11 -4.37 -4.82 -12.29
CA MET A 11 -3.78 -3.82 -11.40
C MET A 11 -2.52 -4.37 -10.71
N ALA A 12 -2.58 -5.56 -10.11
CA ALA A 12 -1.44 -6.19 -9.46
C ALA A 12 -0.27 -6.39 -10.44
N LEU A 13 -0.57 -6.84 -11.67
CA LEU A 13 0.44 -7.01 -12.72
C LEU A 13 1.08 -5.69 -13.13
N ALA A 14 0.31 -4.60 -13.20
CA ALA A 14 0.86 -3.28 -13.50
C ALA A 14 1.85 -2.82 -12.41
N TRP A 15 1.53 -3.03 -11.13
CA TRP A 15 2.46 -2.74 -10.02
C TRP A 15 3.68 -3.66 -10.03
N ALA A 16 3.52 -4.95 -10.36
CA ALA A 16 4.66 -5.87 -10.50
C ALA A 16 5.61 -5.44 -11.64
N ARG A 17 5.05 -4.98 -12.77
CA ARG A 17 5.85 -4.43 -13.88
C ARG A 17 6.55 -3.14 -13.49
N LEU A 18 5.89 -2.28 -12.72
CA LEU A 18 6.50 -1.08 -12.17
C LEU A 18 7.70 -1.47 -11.31
N ALA A 19 7.54 -2.45 -10.40
CA ALA A 19 8.63 -2.96 -9.57
C ALA A 19 9.85 -3.43 -10.38
N GLY A 20 9.62 -4.03 -11.55
CA GLY A 20 10.65 -4.59 -12.43
C GLY A 20 11.28 -3.59 -13.42
N ALA A 21 11.69 -2.41 -12.97
CA ALA A 21 12.19 -1.33 -13.83
C ALA A 21 13.27 -1.76 -14.85
N ASP A 22 14.17 -2.66 -14.44
CA ASP A 22 15.28 -3.13 -15.27
C ASP A 22 14.83 -4.02 -16.44
N ASP A 23 13.77 -4.83 -16.26
CA ASP A 23 13.31 -5.74 -17.33
C ASP A 23 12.66 -4.98 -18.49
N TYR A 24 12.26 -3.73 -18.22
CA TYR A 24 11.58 -2.88 -19.18
C TYR A 24 12.37 -1.61 -19.50
N ALA A 25 13.66 -1.55 -19.14
CA ALA A 25 14.45 -0.33 -19.26
C ALA A 25 14.47 0.24 -20.69
N GLU A 26 14.52 -0.63 -21.72
CA GLU A 26 14.47 -0.21 -23.13
C GLU A 26 13.11 0.34 -23.56
N ARG A 27 12.02 -0.30 -23.12
CA ARG A 27 10.64 0.10 -23.50
C ARG A 27 10.09 1.23 -22.63
N HIS A 28 10.56 1.33 -21.40
CA HIS A 28 10.04 2.19 -20.34
C HIS A 28 11.18 2.79 -19.51
N PRO A 29 12.06 3.63 -20.12
CA PRO A 29 13.27 4.15 -19.46
C PRO A 29 12.98 5.04 -18.24
N HIS A 30 11.75 5.52 -18.08
CA HIS A 30 11.36 6.46 -17.03
C HIS A 30 10.90 5.79 -15.73
N ILE A 31 10.75 4.46 -15.67
CA ILE A 31 10.26 3.77 -14.46
C ILE A 31 11.17 4.06 -13.26
N LYS A 32 12.50 4.02 -13.42
CA LYS A 32 13.45 4.35 -12.35
C LYS A 32 13.26 5.78 -11.83
N ARG A 33 13.01 6.74 -12.71
CA ARG A 33 12.73 8.12 -12.33
C ARG A 33 11.44 8.23 -11.51
N ILE A 34 10.41 7.46 -11.88
CA ILE A 34 9.15 7.39 -11.13
C ILE A 34 9.41 6.84 -9.73
N HIS A 35 10.15 5.73 -9.61
CA HIS A 35 10.49 5.15 -8.30
C HIS A 35 11.19 6.17 -7.41
N GLN A 36 12.25 6.79 -7.94
CA GLN A 36 13.03 7.76 -7.18
C GLN A 36 12.18 8.96 -6.76
N ALA A 37 11.29 9.44 -7.63
CA ALA A 37 10.37 10.53 -7.30
C ALA A 37 9.39 10.14 -6.19
N MET A 38 8.80 8.94 -6.25
CA MET A 38 7.87 8.46 -5.22
C MET A 38 8.56 8.28 -3.87
N VAL A 39 9.78 7.73 -3.87
CA VAL A 39 10.58 7.49 -2.64
C VAL A 39 11.10 8.80 -2.04
N ASN A 40 11.57 9.74 -2.85
CA ASN A 40 12.13 11.00 -2.36
C ASN A 40 11.07 12.04 -2.00
N HIS A 41 9.87 11.94 -2.58
CA HIS A 41 8.79 12.89 -2.39
C HIS A 41 7.47 12.19 -2.03
N PRO A 42 7.43 11.37 -0.96
CA PRO A 42 6.25 10.57 -0.60
C PRO A 42 5.04 11.44 -0.22
N ILE A 43 5.26 12.67 0.23
CA ILE A 43 4.19 13.64 0.50
C ILE A 43 3.43 14.00 -0.79
N MET A 44 4.09 14.04 -1.95
CA MET A 44 3.46 14.36 -3.24
C MET A 44 2.52 13.25 -3.73
N ILE A 45 2.55 12.07 -3.10
CA ILE A 45 1.73 10.91 -3.47
C ILE A 45 0.34 10.97 -2.84
N ALA A 46 0.24 11.40 -1.58
CA ALA A 46 -1.01 11.35 -0.83
C ALA A 46 -1.16 12.41 0.27
N GLY A 47 -0.19 13.31 0.42
CA GLY A 47 -0.20 14.36 1.43
C GLY A 47 0.33 13.96 2.80
N ILE A 48 0.63 14.96 3.61
CA ILE A 48 1.22 14.82 4.94
C ILE A 48 0.31 13.98 5.84
N GLY A 49 0.89 13.02 6.57
CA GLY A 49 0.18 12.20 7.55
C GLY A 49 -0.70 11.10 6.96
N SER A 50 -0.83 11.02 5.63
CA SER A 50 -1.54 9.93 4.98
C SER A 50 -0.86 8.58 5.20
N PHE A 51 -1.63 7.50 5.13
CA PHE A 51 -1.09 6.15 5.24
C PHE A 51 -0.10 5.84 4.12
N ASP A 52 -0.41 6.20 2.86
CA ASP A 52 0.48 5.98 1.71
C ASP A 52 1.85 6.66 1.91
N THR A 53 1.85 7.93 2.31
CA THR A 53 3.10 8.67 2.57
C THR A 53 3.92 7.98 3.65
N LYS A 54 3.29 7.58 4.77
CA LYS A 54 3.99 6.88 5.85
C LYS A 54 4.48 5.50 5.42
N LEU A 55 3.72 4.79 4.61
CA LEU A 55 4.10 3.47 4.10
C LEU A 55 5.34 3.57 3.20
N ILE A 56 5.41 4.57 2.31
CA ILE A 56 6.60 4.78 1.46
C ILE A 56 7.81 5.18 2.30
N GLU A 57 7.64 6.07 3.28
CA GLU A 57 8.71 6.48 4.21
C GLU A 57 9.31 5.28 4.96
N ILE A 58 8.46 4.41 5.54
CA ILE A 58 8.89 3.19 6.24
C ILE A 58 9.58 2.20 5.29
N GLY A 59 9.15 2.17 4.03
CA GLY A 59 9.74 1.30 3.02
C GLY A 59 11.18 1.63 2.67
N ALA A 60 11.64 2.86 2.90
CA ALA A 60 13.02 3.29 2.64
C ALA A 60 13.54 2.86 1.25
N GLY A 61 12.69 2.97 0.22
CA GLY A 61 13.03 2.57 -1.16
C GLY A 61 12.84 1.07 -1.48
N THR A 62 12.35 0.26 -0.55
CA THR A 62 12.07 -1.17 -0.78
C THR A 62 10.76 -1.38 -1.55
N TRP A 63 9.79 -0.48 -1.36
CA TRP A 63 8.51 -0.48 -2.04
C TRP A 63 7.99 0.94 -2.30
N ILE A 64 7.01 1.03 -3.18
CA ILE A 64 6.22 2.23 -3.47
C ILE A 64 4.74 1.87 -3.50
N CYS A 65 3.85 2.82 -3.21
CA CYS A 65 2.41 2.58 -3.25
C CYS A 65 1.63 3.82 -3.67
N LYS A 66 0.35 3.61 -3.99
CA LYS A 66 -0.63 4.70 -4.17
C LYS A 66 -2.03 4.18 -3.88
N GLY A 67 -2.72 4.82 -2.94
CA GLY A 67 -4.16 4.71 -2.79
C GLY A 67 -4.90 5.38 -3.95
N GLY A 68 -5.95 4.73 -4.46
CA GLY A 68 -6.85 5.25 -5.47
C GLY A 68 -8.27 5.44 -4.96
N ALA A 69 -9.17 5.87 -5.84
CA ALA A 69 -10.57 6.10 -5.51
C ALA A 69 -11.28 4.81 -5.05
N GLU A 70 -12.34 4.96 -4.25
CA GLU A 70 -13.17 3.85 -3.79
C GLU A 70 -12.39 2.78 -3.01
N ALA A 71 -11.47 3.19 -2.13
CA ALA A 71 -10.65 2.29 -1.32
C ALA A 71 -9.93 1.17 -2.11
N CYS A 72 -9.28 1.54 -3.22
CA CYS A 72 -8.25 0.72 -3.82
C CYS A 72 -6.86 1.20 -3.40
N ILE A 73 -5.90 0.28 -3.35
CA ILE A 73 -4.48 0.59 -3.18
C ILE A 73 -3.66 -0.40 -3.99
N GLY A 74 -2.58 0.09 -4.58
CA GLY A 74 -1.57 -0.76 -5.18
C GLY A 74 -0.19 -0.49 -4.61
N ILE A 75 0.62 -1.54 -4.58
CA ILE A 75 1.95 -1.54 -3.97
C ILE A 75 2.89 -2.32 -4.89
N ALA A 76 4.07 -1.76 -5.17
CA ALA A 76 5.16 -2.45 -5.87
C ALA A 76 6.30 -2.68 -4.88
N HIS A 77 6.68 -3.94 -4.68
CA HIS A 77 7.87 -4.30 -3.93
C HIS A 77 9.05 -4.44 -4.88
N LEU A 78 9.98 -3.49 -4.83
CA LEU A 78 11.03 -3.32 -5.83
C LEU A 78 12.02 -4.49 -5.80
N LYS A 79 12.43 -4.93 -4.60
CA LYS A 79 13.36 -6.06 -4.43
C LYS A 79 12.80 -7.40 -4.92
N TYR A 80 11.56 -7.74 -4.56
CA TYR A 80 10.92 -9.01 -4.96
C TYR A 80 10.24 -8.95 -6.32
N ARG A 81 10.16 -7.77 -6.94
CA ARG A 81 9.52 -7.57 -8.25
C ARG A 81 8.04 -8.00 -8.25
N MET A 82 7.36 -7.77 -7.13
CA MET A 82 5.97 -8.17 -6.90
C MET A 82 5.05 -6.97 -6.79
N GLY A 83 3.79 -7.16 -7.21
CA GLY A 83 2.74 -6.17 -7.10
C GLY A 83 1.57 -6.67 -6.26
N ILE A 84 1.06 -5.83 -5.36
CA ILE A 84 -0.19 -6.05 -4.64
C ILE A 84 -1.24 -5.10 -5.22
N ALA A 85 -2.45 -5.61 -5.37
CA ALA A 85 -3.66 -4.84 -5.62
C ALA A 85 -4.70 -5.22 -4.58
N LEU A 86 -5.20 -4.24 -3.84
CA LEU A 86 -6.24 -4.44 -2.84
C LEU A 86 -7.38 -3.45 -3.07
N LYS A 87 -8.61 -3.93 -2.87
CA LYS A 87 -9.85 -3.16 -2.95
C LYS A 87 -10.76 -3.57 -1.80
N VAL A 88 -11.27 -2.59 -1.06
CA VAL A 88 -12.33 -2.83 -0.09
C VAL A 88 -13.67 -2.82 -0.83
N HIS A 89 -14.47 -3.86 -0.62
CA HIS A 89 -15.69 -4.10 -1.39
C HIS A 89 -16.73 -2.97 -1.26
N ASP A 90 -16.88 -2.41 -0.05
CA ASP A 90 -17.81 -1.32 0.24
C ASP A 90 -17.26 0.09 -0.06
N GLY A 91 -16.05 0.18 -0.64
CA GLY A 91 -15.40 1.45 -0.96
C GLY A 91 -14.87 2.22 0.25
N ASN A 92 -14.90 1.66 1.46
CA ASN A 92 -14.43 2.35 2.66
C ASN A 92 -12.90 2.29 2.79
N HIS A 93 -12.24 3.44 3.00
CA HIS A 93 -10.78 3.50 3.13
C HIS A 93 -10.25 3.04 4.49
N ARG A 94 -11.09 3.02 5.54
CA ARG A 94 -10.66 2.71 6.92
C ARG A 94 -9.93 1.36 7.06
N PRO A 95 -10.33 0.28 6.35
CA PRO A 95 -9.62 -1.01 6.40
C PRO A 95 -8.27 -1.07 5.71
N ILE A 96 -7.93 -0.10 4.84
CA ILE A 96 -6.71 -0.16 4.02
C ILE A 96 -5.45 -0.31 4.87
N PRO A 97 -5.18 0.53 5.90
CA PRO A 97 -3.94 0.43 6.66
C PRO A 97 -3.78 -0.92 7.37
N THR A 98 -4.85 -1.42 7.98
CA THR A 98 -4.85 -2.70 8.70
C THR A 98 -4.66 -3.88 7.75
N ALA A 99 -5.38 -3.89 6.63
CA ALA A 99 -5.27 -4.97 5.65
C ALA A 99 -3.88 -5.01 4.99
N VAL A 100 -3.36 -3.86 4.55
CA VAL A 100 -2.04 -3.76 3.93
C VAL A 100 -0.94 -4.18 4.88
N THR A 101 -0.94 -3.67 6.11
CA THR A 101 0.07 -4.01 7.13
C THR A 101 0.07 -5.51 7.41
N TRP A 102 -1.12 -6.10 7.55
CA TRP A 102 -1.24 -7.54 7.78
C TRP A 102 -0.74 -8.35 6.58
N ILE A 103 -1.14 -8.01 5.35
CA ILE A 103 -0.69 -8.70 4.13
C ILE A 103 0.84 -8.65 4.00
N MET A 104 1.46 -7.47 4.18
CA MET A 104 2.91 -7.34 4.08
C MET A 104 3.64 -8.13 5.17
N SER A 105 3.09 -8.20 6.37
CA SER A 105 3.59 -9.07 7.43
C SER A 105 3.51 -10.55 7.05
N GLN A 106 2.38 -11.01 6.49
CA GLN A 106 2.22 -12.41 6.06
C GLN A 106 3.14 -12.79 4.89
N LEU A 107 3.46 -11.84 4.02
CA LEU A 107 4.38 -12.04 2.90
C LEU A 107 5.86 -11.97 3.31
N GLY A 108 6.17 -11.65 4.57
CA GLY A 108 7.57 -11.46 5.01
C GLY A 108 8.25 -10.26 4.35
N TRP A 109 7.49 -9.22 4.01
CA TRP A 109 8.01 -8.01 3.34
C TRP A 109 8.58 -6.98 4.32
N LEU A 110 8.36 -7.16 5.62
CA LEU A 110 8.76 -6.19 6.65
C LEU A 110 9.97 -6.73 7.42
N SER A 111 11.00 -5.90 7.61
CA SER A 111 11.99 -6.13 8.67
C SER A 111 11.36 -6.00 10.05
N SER A 112 12.09 -6.38 11.11
CA SER A 112 11.64 -6.20 12.49
C SER A 112 11.32 -4.72 12.77
N GLU A 113 12.21 -3.81 12.36
CA GLU A 113 12.04 -2.36 12.56
C GLU A 113 10.84 -1.81 11.78
N GLN A 114 10.64 -2.28 10.54
CA GLN A 114 9.50 -1.87 9.72
C GLN A 114 8.17 -2.41 10.29
N SER A 115 8.20 -3.64 10.81
CA SER A 115 7.07 -4.26 11.50
C SER A 115 6.64 -3.44 12.72
N ASP A 116 7.60 -3.03 13.55
CA ASP A 116 7.35 -2.18 14.72
C ASP A 116 6.80 -0.81 14.33
N ALA A 117 7.38 -0.17 13.31
CA ALA A 117 6.90 1.12 12.80
C ALA A 117 5.46 1.05 12.25
N MET A 118 5.04 -0.14 11.76
CA MET A 118 3.71 -0.36 11.21
C MET A 118 2.71 -0.93 12.23
N ALA A 119 3.16 -1.35 13.42
CA ALA A 119 2.36 -2.08 14.40
C ALA A 119 1.04 -1.37 14.77
N LYS A 120 1.05 -0.03 14.83
CA LYS A 120 -0.14 0.78 15.15
C LYS A 120 -1.32 0.59 14.18
N TRP A 121 -1.08 0.11 12.96
CA TRP A 121 -2.13 -0.15 11.97
C TRP A 121 -2.68 -1.58 12.05
N LEU A 122 -2.02 -2.52 12.74
CA LEU A 122 -2.54 -3.89 12.90
C LEU A 122 -3.83 -3.92 13.74
N ILE A 123 -3.93 -3.01 14.71
CA ILE A 123 -5.11 -2.82 15.55
C ILE A 123 -5.41 -1.32 15.61
N THR A 124 -6.31 -0.86 14.76
CA THR A 124 -6.65 0.58 14.67
C THR A 124 -7.88 0.89 15.53
N PRO A 125 -7.82 1.81 16.50
CA PRO A 125 -8.99 2.19 17.28
C PRO A 125 -10.04 2.87 16.41
N ILE A 126 -11.32 2.51 16.60
CA ILE A 126 -12.46 3.19 15.99
C ILE A 126 -12.96 4.22 16.99
N ARG A 127 -13.02 5.48 16.54
CA ARG A 127 -13.50 6.61 17.35
C ARG A 127 -14.86 7.10 16.87
N ASN A 128 -15.71 7.51 17.80
CA ASN A 128 -16.97 8.20 17.50
C ASN A 128 -16.71 9.69 17.16
N SER A 129 -17.77 10.45 16.86
CA SER A 129 -17.69 11.90 16.59
C SER A 129 -17.21 12.73 17.78
N HIS A 130 -17.30 12.21 19.01
CA HIS A 130 -16.82 12.83 20.23
C HIS A 130 -15.36 12.46 20.55
N GLY A 131 -14.73 11.58 19.76
CA GLY A 131 -13.35 11.13 19.93
C GLY A 131 -13.18 9.89 20.82
N ASP A 132 -14.25 9.37 21.42
CA ASP A 132 -14.19 8.19 22.29
C ASP A 132 -13.88 6.93 21.49
N VAL A 133 -13.07 6.03 22.06
CA VAL A 133 -12.81 4.73 21.45
C VAL A 133 -14.02 3.81 21.68
N VAL A 134 -14.68 3.45 20.59
CA VAL A 134 -15.89 2.61 20.60
C VAL A 134 -15.66 1.21 20.01
N GLY A 135 -14.42 0.91 19.59
CA GLY A 135 -14.05 -0.40 19.07
C GLY A 135 -12.65 -0.40 18.47
N CYS A 136 -12.31 -1.48 17.77
CA CYS A 136 -11.07 -1.58 17.01
C CYS A 136 -11.26 -2.34 15.70
N MET A 137 -10.42 -2.01 14.73
CA MET A 137 -10.29 -2.70 13.47
C MET A 137 -9.07 -3.62 13.53
N ARG A 138 -9.28 -4.90 13.22
CA ARG A 138 -8.24 -5.94 13.21
C ARG A 138 -8.59 -7.00 12.17
N VAL A 139 -7.59 -7.67 11.63
CA VAL A 139 -7.82 -8.85 10.76
C VAL A 139 -8.29 -10.02 11.62
N ARG A 140 -9.41 -10.64 11.23
CA ARG A 140 -9.86 -11.91 11.81
C ARG A 140 -9.09 -13.04 11.14
N LYS A 141 -8.29 -13.78 11.92
CA LYS A 141 -7.77 -15.07 11.47
C LYS A 141 -8.93 -16.07 11.48
N TRP A 142 -9.17 -16.73 10.36
CA TRP A 142 -10.09 -17.87 10.33
C TRP A 142 -9.42 -19.00 11.11
N ALA A 143 -10.14 -19.64 12.03
CA ALA A 143 -9.68 -20.87 12.63
C ALA A 143 -9.70 -21.93 11.51
N SER A 144 -8.52 -22.41 11.14
CA SER A 144 -8.33 -23.61 10.31
C SER A 144 -8.71 -24.85 11.10
#